data_AF-A0A4S0RHH6-F1
#
_entry.id   AF-A0A4S0RHH6-F1
#
_cell.length_a   1.000
_cell.length_b   1.000
_cell.length_c   1.000
_cell.angle_alpha   90.00
_cell.angle_beta   90.00
_cell.angle_gamma   90.00
#
_symmetry.space_group_name_H-M   'P 1'
#
loop_
_entity.id
_entity.type
_entity.pdbx_description
1 polymer ?
#
loop_
_entity_poly.entity_id
_entity_poly.type
_entity_poly.pdbx_seq_one_letter_code
_entity_poly.pdbx_strand_id
1 'polypeptide(L)'
;DPAIDIDVALTGKDALGGSGERFFGGDNVVAGNPVTAEVEVPSGSWRISAIPKGGWPAAPKNERTLLALMALAGVLVVLPILVAGRLFGERQKNYAELRRLSGRLELALEASGIGVWEHDLATNELVWDER
;
A
#
# COMPACT_ATOMS: atom_id res chain seq x y z
N ASP A 1 47.75 -8.14 9.93
CA ASP A 1 47.23 -6.81 10.25
C ASP A 1 45.88 -6.98 10.93
N PRO A 2 45.73 -6.62 12.22
CA PRO A 2 44.47 -6.80 12.97
C PRO A 2 43.30 -5.92 12.46
N ALA A 3 43.48 -5.16 11.39
CA ALA A 3 42.51 -4.20 10.86
C ALA A 3 41.40 -4.77 9.96
N ILE A 4 41.44 -6.05 9.59
CA ILE A 4 40.41 -6.63 8.70
C ILE A 4 39.43 -7.49 9.52
N ASP A 5 38.16 -7.06 9.52
CA ASP A 5 37.05 -7.69 10.24
C ASP A 5 36.41 -8.85 9.46
N ILE A 6 37.22 -9.57 8.68
CA ILE A 6 36.79 -10.72 7.87
C ILE A 6 37.68 -11.92 8.16
N ASP A 7 37.08 -13.10 8.16
CA ASP A 7 37.77 -14.38 8.08
C ASP A 7 37.76 -14.87 6.64
N VAL A 8 38.90 -15.38 6.18
CA VAL A 8 39.11 -15.79 4.78
C VAL A 8 39.54 -17.26 4.73
N ALA A 9 39.02 -17.99 3.76
CA ALA A 9 39.43 -19.34 3.41
C ALA A 9 39.76 -19.43 1.91
N LEU A 10 40.79 -20.22 1.57
CA LEU A 10 41.17 -20.50 0.20
C LEU A 10 41.02 -21.98 -0.12
N THR A 11 40.36 -22.26 -1.23
CA THR A 11 40.06 -23.60 -1.74
C THR A 11 40.58 -23.77 -3.15
N GLY A 12 41.15 -24.93 -3.46
CA GLY A 12 41.66 -25.26 -4.79
C GLY A 12 43.17 -25.42 -4.84
N LYS A 13 43.78 -26.11 -3.86
CA LYS A 13 45.22 -26.43 -3.85
C LYS A 13 45.73 -27.00 -5.20
N ASP A 14 44.89 -27.82 -5.84
CA ASP A 14 45.19 -28.47 -7.12
C ASP A 14 44.67 -27.70 -8.35
N ALA A 15 44.36 -26.41 -8.18
CA ALA A 15 43.80 -25.53 -9.23
C ALA A 15 42.46 -25.99 -9.84
N LEU A 16 41.73 -26.83 -9.10
CA LEU A 16 40.38 -27.33 -9.43
C LEU A 16 39.25 -26.39 -8.99
N GLY A 17 39.55 -25.13 -8.70
CA GLY A 17 38.60 -24.17 -8.14
C GLY A 17 38.07 -24.65 -6.79
N GLY A 18 36.79 -24.40 -6.52
CA GLY A 18 36.18 -24.86 -5.27
C GLY A 18 35.76 -26.32 -5.25
N SER A 19 36.19 -27.13 -6.22
CA SER A 19 36.15 -28.60 -6.14
C SER A 19 37.44 -29.21 -5.58
N GLY A 20 38.51 -28.42 -5.45
CA GLY A 20 39.78 -28.86 -4.87
C GLY A 20 39.82 -28.79 -3.35
N GLU A 21 40.91 -29.28 -2.75
CA GLU A 21 41.11 -29.24 -1.30
C GLU A 21 41.28 -27.80 -0.80
N ARG A 22 40.65 -27.49 0.35
CA ARG A 22 40.90 -26.25 1.10
C ARG A 22 42.26 -26.35 1.78
N PHE A 23 43.11 -25.36 1.55
CA PHE A 23 44.46 -25.33 2.12
C PHE A 23 44.70 -24.17 3.08
N PHE A 24 43.75 -23.23 3.18
CA PHE A 24 43.82 -22.10 4.11
C PHE A 24 42.44 -21.71 4.65
N GLY A 25 42.39 -21.25 5.90
CA GLY A 25 41.16 -20.81 6.59
C GLY A 25 40.39 -21.93 7.28
N GLY A 26 39.56 -21.56 8.25
CA GLY A 26 38.78 -22.51 9.06
C GLY A 26 37.46 -22.94 8.40
N ASP A 27 36.92 -24.08 8.85
CA ASP A 27 35.64 -24.64 8.38
C ASP A 27 34.45 -23.70 8.63
N ASN A 28 34.57 -22.83 9.64
CA ASN A 28 33.60 -21.79 9.98
C ASN A 28 33.32 -20.83 8.82
N VAL A 29 34.32 -20.55 7.97
CA VAL A 29 34.16 -19.64 6.82
C VAL A 29 33.25 -20.26 5.77
N VAL A 30 33.41 -21.56 5.49
CA VAL A 30 32.61 -22.26 4.47
C VAL A 30 31.19 -22.54 4.94
N ALA A 31 31.01 -22.83 6.24
CA ALA A 31 29.69 -23.01 6.83
C ALA A 31 28.92 -21.69 7.05
N GLY A 32 29.63 -20.57 7.15
CA GLY A 32 29.07 -19.24 7.49
C GLY A 32 28.42 -18.48 6.33
N ASN A 33 27.96 -19.18 5.28
CA ASN A 33 27.44 -18.58 4.04
C ASN A 33 28.40 -17.53 3.45
N PRO A 34 29.61 -17.93 3.04
CA PRO A 34 30.64 -17.01 2.60
C PRO A 34 30.29 -16.33 1.27
N VAL A 35 30.79 -15.11 1.10
CA VAL A 35 30.94 -14.55 -0.24
C VAL A 35 32.17 -15.18 -0.88
N THR A 36 31.97 -15.78 -2.05
CA THR A 36 33.03 -16.48 -2.78
C THR A 36 33.43 -15.70 -4.02
N ALA A 37 34.74 -15.61 -4.27
CA ALA A 37 35.32 -15.09 -5.50
C ALA A 37 36.21 -16.17 -6.13
N GLU A 38 36.19 -16.26 -7.46
CA GLU A 38 37.08 -17.15 -8.21
C GLU A 38 38.25 -16.35 -8.75
N VAL A 39 39.46 -16.88 -8.59
CA VAL A 39 40.71 -16.28 -9.03
C VAL A 39 41.37 -17.24 -10.01
N GLU A 40 41.60 -16.76 -11.23
CA GLU A 40 42.30 -17.53 -12.26
C GLU A 40 43.80 -17.56 -11.96
N VAL A 41 44.37 -18.75 -11.95
CA VAL A 41 45.80 -18.99 -11.79
C VAL A 41 46.34 -19.71 -13.03
N PRO A 42 47.65 -19.67 -13.31
CA PRO A 42 48.20 -20.28 -14.53
C PRO A 42 47.87 -21.77 -14.72
N SER A 43 47.61 -22.49 -13.62
CA SER A 43 47.31 -23.92 -13.62
C SER A 43 45.81 -24.26 -13.51
N GLY A 44 44.91 -23.28 -13.47
CA GLY A 44 43.46 -23.50 -13.30
C GLY A 44 42.78 -22.36 -12.52
N SER A 45 41.90 -22.69 -11.57
CA SER A 45 41.24 -21.67 -10.74
C SER A 45 41.35 -21.96 -9.25
N TRP A 46 41.34 -20.89 -8.45
CA TRP A 46 41.22 -20.92 -7.00
C TRP A 46 39.92 -20.25 -6.57
N ARG A 47 39.34 -20.69 -5.45
CA ARG A 47 38.18 -20.04 -4.85
C ARG A 47 38.56 -19.44 -3.51
N ILE A 48 38.38 -18.13 -3.38
CA ILE A 48 38.51 -17.39 -2.13
C ILE A 48 37.11 -17.27 -1.53
N SER A 49 36.97 -17.60 -0.26
CA SER A 49 35.72 -17.48 0.51
C SER A 49 35.96 -16.55 1.69
N ALA A 50 35.07 -15.60 1.93
CA ALA A 50 35.19 -14.68 3.07
C ALA A 50 33.87 -14.52 3.81
N ILE A 51 33.94 -14.45 5.14
CA ILE A 51 32.83 -14.08 6.02
C ILE A 51 33.25 -12.90 6.92
N PRO A 52 32.35 -11.96 7.25
CA PRO A 52 32.61 -11.00 8.32
C PRO A 52 32.73 -11.73 9.67
N LYS A 53 33.69 -11.35 10.52
CA LYS A 53 33.88 -11.97 11.84
C LYS A 53 32.67 -11.76 12.75
N GLY A 54 31.98 -10.63 12.62
CA GLY A 54 30.72 -10.33 13.30
C GLY A 54 29.48 -11.05 12.75
N GLY A 55 29.65 -11.90 11.72
CA GLY A 55 28.55 -12.51 10.99
C GLY A 55 27.87 -11.54 10.02
N TRP A 56 27.05 -12.09 9.11
CA TRP A 56 26.30 -11.26 8.18
C TRP A 56 25.38 -10.33 8.97
N PRO A 57 25.35 -9.02 8.67
CA PRO A 57 24.40 -8.12 9.31
C PRO A 57 23.00 -8.67 9.07
N ALA A 58 22.41 -9.26 10.10
CA ALA A 58 21.03 -9.72 10.04
C ALA A 58 20.18 -8.50 9.71
N ALA A 59 19.25 -8.65 8.75
CA ALA A 59 18.24 -7.65 8.47
C ALA A 59 17.72 -7.10 9.82
N PRO A 60 17.62 -5.76 9.97
CA PRO A 60 17.31 -5.17 11.26
C PRO A 60 16.06 -5.86 11.82
N LYS A 61 16.16 -6.38 13.05
CA LYS A 61 15.12 -7.15 13.77
C LYS A 61 13.74 -6.45 13.85
N ASN A 62 13.63 -5.23 13.35
CA ASN A 62 12.45 -4.38 13.35
C ASN A 62 11.60 -4.50 12.08
N GLU A 63 11.75 -5.56 11.27
CA GLU A 63 10.88 -5.82 10.11
C GLU A 63 9.39 -5.71 10.45
N ARG A 64 8.98 -6.30 11.59
CA ARG A 64 7.58 -6.28 12.03
C ARG A 64 7.15 -4.92 12.55
N THR A 65 8.03 -4.19 13.21
CA THR A 65 7.76 -2.83 13.69
C THR A 65 7.59 -1.85 12.53
N LEU A 66 8.45 -1.95 11.51
CA LEU A 66 8.35 -1.15 10.28
C LEU A 66 7.06 -1.44 9.51
N LEU A 67 6.71 -2.73 9.34
CA LEU A 67 5.45 -3.13 8.72
C LEU A 67 4.23 -2.67 9.53
N ALA A 68 4.27 -2.77 10.86
CA ALA A 68 3.20 -2.29 11.73
C ALA A 68 3.02 -0.77 11.63
N LEU A 69 4.11 -0.01 11.55
CA LEU A 69 4.08 1.45 11.42
C LEU A 69 3.50 1.89 10.07
N MET A 70 3.87 1.22 8.97
CA MET A 70 3.31 1.47 7.64
C MET A 70 1.83 1.08 7.56
N ALA A 71 1.45 -0.06 8.16
CA ALA A 71 0.05 -0.48 8.23
C ALA A 71 -0.79 0.52 9.03
N LEU A 72 -0.28 0.98 10.18
CA LEU A 72 -0.94 2.00 11.00
C LEU A 72 -1.16 3.30 10.22
N ALA A 73 -0.14 3.79 9.51
CA ALA A 73 -0.25 4.97 8.66
C ALA A 73 -1.28 4.78 7.54
N GLY A 74 -1.30 3.61 6.89
CA GLY A 74 -2.28 3.26 5.86
C GLY A 74 -3.72 3.27 6.40
N VAL A 75 -3.94 2.66 7.57
CA VAL A 75 -5.25 2.70 8.25
C VAL A 75 -5.66 4.13 8.55
N LEU A 76 -4.74 4.98 9.01
CA LEU A 76 -5.01 6.38 9.35
C LEU A 76 -5.45 7.21 8.12
N VAL A 77 -4.96 6.86 6.92
CA VAL A 77 -5.39 7.50 5.66
C VAL A 77 -6.71 6.93 5.14
N VAL A 78 -6.88 5.61 5.17
CA VAL A 78 -8.05 4.93 4.59
C VAL A 78 -9.31 5.13 5.43
N LEU A 79 -9.19 5.13 6.76
CA LEU A 79 -10.32 5.25 7.68
C LEU A 79 -11.17 6.52 7.47
N PRO A 80 -10.60 7.74 7.44
CA PRO A 80 -11.40 8.94 7.19
C PRO A 80 -12.03 8.98 5.80
N ILE A 81 -11.37 8.41 4.78
CA ILE A 81 -11.92 8.32 3.41
C ILE A 81 -13.17 7.42 3.40
N LEU A 82 -13.10 6.26 4.07
CA LEU A 82 -14.25 5.35 4.20
C LEU A 82 -15.39 5.98 4.99
N VAL A 83 -15.09 6.66 6.10
CA VAL A 83 -16.09 7.37 6.92
C VAL A 83 -16.78 8.45 6.10
N ALA A 84 -16.01 9.30 5.40
CA ALA A 84 -16.56 10.33 4.52
C ALA A 84 -17.43 9.70 3.42
N GLY A 85 -16.95 8.67 2.73
CA GLY A 85 -17.70 7.97 1.69
C GLY A 85 -19.03 7.39 2.20
N ARG A 86 -19.03 6.80 3.40
CA ARG A 86 -20.25 6.29 4.03
C ARG A 86 -21.24 7.40 4.36
N LEU A 87 -20.76 8.52 4.90
CA LEU A 87 -21.57 9.70 5.24
C LEU A 87 -22.20 10.35 4.00
N PHE A 88 -21.42 10.46 2.92
CA PHE A 88 -21.91 11.01 1.66
C PHE A 88 -22.92 10.09 0.95
N GLY A 89 -22.75 8.77 1.06
CA GLY A 89 -23.70 7.79 0.53
C GLY A 89 -25.09 7.86 1.17
N GLU A 90 -25.18 8.24 2.45
CA GLU A 90 -26.47 8.50 3.13
C GLU A 90 -27.12 9.80 2.65
N ARG A 91 -26.33 10.85 2.40
CA ARG A 91 -26.84 12.14 1.93
C ARG A 91 -27.45 12.04 0.54
N GLN A 92 -26.82 11.31 -0.40
CA GLN A 92 -27.34 11.17 -1.76
C GLN A 92 -28.70 10.46 -1.84
N LYS A 93 -28.95 9.47 -0.98
CA LYS A 93 -30.26 8.79 -0.91
C LYS A 93 -31.38 9.76 -0.53
N ASN A 94 -31.11 10.63 0.45
CA ASN A 94 -32.07 11.66 0.87
C ASN A 94 -32.41 12.65 -0.24
N TYR A 95 -31.43 13.10 -1.03
CA TYR A 95 -31.71 14.03 -2.14
C TYR A 95 -32.53 13.40 -3.27
N ALA A 96 -32.34 12.09 -3.52
CA ALA A 96 -33.14 11.37 -4.51
C ALA A 96 -34.59 11.19 -4.04
N GLU A 97 -34.80 10.89 -2.76
CA GLU A 97 -36.13 10.77 -2.17
C GLU A 97 -36.85 12.11 -2.09
N LEU A 98 -36.14 13.18 -1.72
CA LEU A 98 -36.67 14.55 -1.70
C LEU A 98 -37.13 15.00 -3.10
N ARG A 99 -36.33 14.74 -4.15
CA ARG A 99 -36.72 15.04 -5.55
C ARG A 99 -37.93 14.24 -6.01
N ARG A 100 -38.05 12.98 -5.56
CA ARG A 100 -39.19 12.12 -5.92
C ARG A 100 -40.49 12.57 -5.24
N LEU A 101 -40.40 13.07 -4.01
CA LEU A 101 -41.52 13.69 -3.28
C LEU A 101 -41.92 15.03 -3.89
N SER A 102 -40.96 15.92 -4.15
CA SER A 102 -41.22 17.22 -4.81
C SER A 102 -41.86 17.04 -6.19
N GLY A 103 -41.32 16.16 -7.04
CA GLY A 103 -41.91 15.91 -8.36
C GLY A 103 -43.30 15.27 -8.31
N ARG A 104 -43.58 14.44 -7.30
CA ARG A 104 -44.94 13.91 -7.07
C ARG A 104 -45.91 14.96 -6.54
N LEU A 105 -45.44 15.86 -5.69
CA LEU A 105 -46.25 16.98 -5.20
C LEU A 105 -46.56 17.95 -6.33
N GLU A 106 -45.59 18.26 -7.18
CA GLU A 106 -45.75 19.11 -8.36
C GLU A 106 -46.74 18.51 -9.36
N LEU A 107 -46.59 17.22 -9.71
CA LEU A 107 -47.54 16.52 -10.57
C LEU A 107 -48.94 16.40 -9.95
N ALA A 108 -49.05 16.24 -8.63
CA ALA A 108 -50.34 16.24 -7.95
C ALA A 108 -50.96 17.64 -7.90
N LEU A 109 -50.15 18.70 -7.78
CA LEU A 109 -50.61 20.09 -7.87
C LEU A 109 -51.13 20.40 -9.28
N GLU A 110 -50.36 20.01 -10.30
CA GLU A 110 -50.69 20.19 -11.72
C GLU A 110 -51.95 19.38 -12.10
N ALA A 111 -52.02 18.11 -11.66
CA ALA A 111 -53.20 17.27 -11.89
C ALA A 111 -54.42 17.69 -11.06
N SER A 112 -54.22 18.40 -9.94
CA SER A 112 -55.31 18.91 -9.11
C SER A 112 -55.99 20.12 -9.71
N GLY A 113 -55.44 20.77 -10.74
CA GLY A 113 -56.10 21.85 -11.49
C GLY A 113 -56.71 22.91 -10.58
N ILE A 114 -56.02 23.28 -9.49
CA ILE A 114 -56.50 24.31 -8.56
C ILE A 114 -56.16 25.66 -9.21
N GLY A 115 -57.04 26.13 -10.10
CA GLY A 115 -57.16 27.55 -10.35
C GLY A 115 -57.63 28.21 -9.05
N VAL A 116 -56.82 29.12 -8.49
CA VAL A 116 -57.24 29.96 -7.37
C VAL A 116 -58.31 30.90 -7.92
N TRP A 117 -59.57 30.65 -7.57
CA TRP A 117 -60.62 31.61 -7.79
C TRP A 117 -60.67 32.54 -6.56
N GLU A 118 -60.23 33.78 -6.72
CA GLU A 118 -60.54 34.83 -5.75
C GLU A 118 -61.77 35.59 -6.24
N HIS A 119 -62.84 35.57 -5.44
CA HIS A 119 -64.08 36.29 -5.71
C HIS A 119 -64.13 37.51 -4.80
N ASP A 120 -63.89 38.70 -5.35
CA ASP A 120 -64.12 39.96 -4.64
C ASP A 120 -65.62 40.33 -4.73
N LEU A 121 -66.33 40.15 -3.62
CA LEU A 121 -67.77 40.36 -3.51
C LEU A 121 -68.19 41.84 -3.54
N ALA A 122 -67.24 42.78 -3.48
CA ALA A 122 -67.53 44.22 -3.51
C ALA A 122 -67.59 44.80 -4.93
N THR A 123 -66.90 44.18 -5.90
CA THR A 123 -66.66 44.76 -7.23
C THR A 123 -67.19 43.93 -8.40
N ASN A 124 -67.62 42.69 -8.17
CA ASN A 124 -68.22 41.81 -9.19
C ASN A 124 -67.37 41.66 -10.47
N GLU A 125 -66.05 41.61 -10.31
CA GLU A 125 -65.13 41.21 -11.38
C GLU A 125 -64.54 39.83 -11.08
N LEU A 126 -64.44 39.02 -12.12
CA LEU A 126 -64.04 37.62 -12.07
C LEU A 126 -62.73 37.51 -12.86
N VAL A 127 -61.60 37.40 -12.14
CA VAL A 127 -60.29 37.25 -12.74
C VAL A 127 -59.90 35.77 -12.70
N TRP A 128 -59.64 35.21 -13.87
CA TRP A 128 -59.17 33.84 -14.07
C TRP A 128 -57.67 33.88 -14.40
N ASP A 129 -56.84 33.22 -13.60
CA ASP A 129 -55.40 33.10 -13.83
C ASP A 129 -55.11 31.70 -14.40
N GLU A 130 -54.89 31.62 -15.72
CA GLU A 130 -54.36 30.42 -16.38
C GLU A 130 -52.84 30.48 -16.34
N ARG A 131 -52.24 29.96 -15.27
CA ARG A 131 -50.84 29.52 -15.30
C ARG A 131 -50.67 28.17 -14.62
#